data_AF-A0A914NM77-F1
#
_entry.id   AF-A0A914NM77-F1
#
_cell.length_a   1.000
_cell.length_b   1.000
_cell.length_c   1.000
_cell.angle_alpha   90.00
_cell.angle_beta   90.00
_cell.angle_gamma   90.00
#
_symmetry.space_group_name_H-M   'P 1'
#
loop_
_entity.id
_entity.type
_entity.pdbx_description
1 polymer ?
#
loop_
_entity_poly.entity_id
_entity_poly.type
_entity_poly.pdbx_seq_one_letter_code
_entity_poly.pdbx_strand_id
1 'polypeptide(L)' 'MFNNLFLISFTIFLLNNNHVLSVDEVEKIELKRLELPEEKLTAPEIIKYYGYKCEIHKVTTKDGYILEMHRIPFGR' A
#
# COMPACT_ATOMS: atom_id res chain seq x y z
N MET A 1 32.87 -31.23 13.71
CA MET A 1 31.91 -32.09 14.46
C MET A 1 30.67 -31.27 14.73
N PHE A 2 29.66 -31.32 13.86
CA PHE A 2 28.39 -30.63 14.12
C PHE A 2 27.68 -31.38 15.25
N ASN A 3 27.43 -30.69 16.37
CA ASN A 3 26.81 -31.28 17.54
C ASN A 3 25.42 -31.84 17.19
N ASN A 4 25.20 -33.13 17.49
CA ASN A 4 23.91 -33.82 17.31
C ASN A 4 22.73 -33.06 17.94
N LEU A 5 22.98 -32.22 18.94
CA LEU A 5 21.95 -31.42 19.61
C LEU A 5 21.31 -30.35 18.70
N PHE A 6 22.07 -29.79 17.73
CA PHE A 6 21.53 -28.79 16.79
C PHE A 6 20.58 -29.44 15.78
N LEU A 7 20.95 -30.60 15.24
CA LEU A 7 20.10 -31.37 14.33
C LEU A 7 18.83 -31.89 15.02
N ILE A 8 18.92 -32.29 16.29
CA ILE A 8 17.76 -32.72 17.08
C ILE A 8 16.80 -31.55 17.35
N SER A 9 17.30 -30.35 17.67
CA SER A 9 16.45 -29.17 17.83
C SER A 9 15.77 -28.77 16.51
N PHE A 10 16.48 -28.92 15.39
CA PHE A 10 15.96 -28.58 14.07
C PHE A 10 14.87 -29.56 13.61
N THR A 11 15.05 -30.87 13.86
CA THR A 11 14.02 -31.86 13.55
C THR A 11 12.81 -31.76 14.46
N ILE A 12 12.98 -31.44 15.74
CA ILE A 12 11.85 -31.17 16.66
C ILE A 12 11.07 -29.93 16.22
N PHE A 13 11.75 -28.88 15.74
CA PHE A 13 11.10 -27.71 15.17
C PHE A 13 10.29 -28.03 13.90
N LEU A 14 10.81 -28.90 13.03
CA LEU A 14 10.10 -29.38 11.85
C LEU A 14 8.91 -30.30 12.19
N LEU A 15 9.04 -31.15 13.23
CA LEU A 15 7.98 -32.07 13.67
C LEU A 15 6.86 -31.37 14.48
N ASN A 16 7.18 -30.32 15.23
CA ASN A 16 6.19 -29.55 15.99
C ASN A 16 5.37 -28.61 15.09
N ASN A 17 5.94 -28.20 13.96
CA ASN A 17 5.25 -27.41 12.94
C ASN A 17 4.76 -28.32 11.80
N ASN A 18 3.80 -29.20 12.09
CA ASN A 18 3.05 -29.90 11.02
C ASN A 18 2.12 -28.97 10.23
N HIS A 19 2.06 -27.69 10.57
CA HIS A 19 1.66 -26.65 9.64
C HIS A 19 2.94 -26.10 9.03
N VAL A 20 3.44 -26.77 7.98
CA VAL A 20 4.22 -26.07 6.96
C VAL A 20 3.33 -24.89 6.60
N LEU A 21 3.72 -23.68 6.99
CA LEU A 21 3.02 -22.48 6.54
C LEU A 21 3.07 -22.57 5.02
N SER A 22 1.92 -22.74 4.39
CA SER A 22 1.89 -22.88 2.94
C SER A 22 2.57 -21.66 2.34
N VAL A 23 3.15 -21.80 1.15
CA VAL A 23 3.73 -20.66 0.43
C VAL A 23 2.73 -19.49 0.37
N ASP A 24 1.43 -19.83 0.28
CA ASP A 24 0.30 -18.90 0.34
C ASP A 24 0.16 -18.14 1.68
N GLU A 25 0.51 -18.74 2.82
CA GLU A 25 0.47 -18.08 4.13
C GLU A 25 1.64 -17.11 4.34
N VAL A 26 2.83 -17.43 3.79
CA VAL A 26 3.99 -16.51 3.80
C VAL A 26 3.72 -15.30 2.91
N GLU A 27 3.12 -15.50 1.73
CA GLU A 27 2.67 -14.42 0.83
C GLU A 27 1.62 -13.51 1.50
N LYS A 28 0.74 -14.09 2.33
CA LYS A 28 -0.29 -13.36 3.10
C LYS A 28 0.28 -12.46 4.20
N ILE A 29 1.42 -12.84 4.80
CA ILE A 29 2.13 -12.05 5.80
C ILE A 29 2.84 -10.86 5.14
N GLU A 30 3.37 -11.05 3.93
CA GLU A 30 4.06 -10.02 3.15
C GLU A 30 3.10 -9.02 2.47
N LEU A 31 1.83 -9.41 2.24
CA LEU A 31 0.83 -8.61 1.54
C LEU A 31 -0.32 -8.07 2.41
N LYS A 32 -0.10 -7.78 3.70
CA LYS A 32 -1.03 -6.88 4.41
C LYS A 32 -0.72 -5.43 4.05
N ARG A 33 -0.87 -5.07 2.77
CA ARG A 33 -0.87 -3.67 2.33
C ARG A 33 -1.93 -2.95 3.16
N LEU A 34 -1.51 -1.93 3.90
CA LEU A 34 -2.41 -0.99 4.54
C LEU A 34 -3.24 -0.36 3.42
N GLU A 35 -4.52 -0.68 3.33
CA GLU A 35 -5.42 0.00 2.39
C GLU A 35 -5.49 1.47 2.80
N LEU A 36 -4.82 2.34 2.04
CA LEU A 36 -4.93 3.77 2.24
C LEU A 36 -6.24 4.25 1.59
N PRO A 37 -7.09 5.02 2.30
CA PRO A 37 -8.34 5.52 1.75
C PRO A 37 -8.16 6.27 0.42
N GLU A 38 -7.02 6.96 0.27
CA GLU A 38 -6.64 7.77 -0.88
C GLU A 38 -6.45 6.99 -2.17
N GLU A 39 -6.13 5.69 -2.10
CA GLU A 39 -5.94 4.85 -3.31
C GLU A 39 -7.20 4.80 -4.19
N LYS A 40 -8.36 5.06 -3.59
CA LYS A 40 -9.67 5.01 -4.24
C LYS A 40 -10.22 6.41 -4.54
N LEU A 41 -9.48 7.48 -4.24
CA LEU A 41 -9.93 8.87 -4.39
C LEU A 41 -9.28 9.55 -5.60
N THR A 42 -10.04 10.42 -6.26
CA THR A 42 -9.51 11.35 -7.26
C THR A 42 -8.72 12.48 -6.58
N ALA A 43 -7.83 13.14 -7.33
CA ALA A 43 -7.05 14.28 -6.82
C ALA A 43 -7.87 15.35 -6.06
N PRO A 44 -9.03 15.85 -6.57
CA PRO A 44 -9.82 16.83 -5.83
C PRO A 44 -10.49 16.24 -4.59
N GLU A 45 -10.77 14.93 -4.58
CA GLU A 45 -11.30 14.24 -3.40
C GLU A 45 -10.23 14.06 -2.33
N ILE A 46 -8.98 13.76 -2.69
CA ILE A 46 -7.84 13.72 -1.75
C ILE A 46 -7.65 15.09 -1.09
N ILE A 47 -7.65 16.17 -1.87
CA ILE A 47 -7.52 17.54 -1.35
C ILE A 47 -8.62 17.85 -0.33
N LYS A 48 -9.87 17.50 -0.66
CA LYS A 48 -11.02 17.70 0.24
C LYS A 48 -10.97 16.77 1.45
N TYR A 49 -10.51 15.53 1.29
CA TYR A 49 -10.37 14.54 2.36
C TYR A 49 -9.46 15.06 3.48
N TYR A 50 -8.37 15.74 3.12
CA TYR A 50 -7.48 16.42 4.08
C TYR A 50 -8.01 17.76 4.61
N GLY A 51 -9.21 18.18 4.18
CA GLY A 51 -9.89 19.39 4.66
C GLY A 51 -9.39 20.68 4.03
N TYR A 52 -8.74 20.61 2.86
CA TYR A 52 -8.39 21.79 2.07
C TYR A 52 -9.51 22.11 1.08
N LYS A 53 -9.67 23.40 0.75
CA LYS A 53 -10.55 23.83 -0.34
C LYS A 53 -9.89 23.49 -1.68
N CYS A 54 -10.65 22.90 -2.59
CA CYS A 54 -10.19 22.60 -3.96
C CYS A 54 -10.97 23.45 -4.97
N GLU A 55 -10.25 24.14 -5.85
CA GLU A 55 -10.77 24.80 -7.05
C GLU A 55 -10.38 23.98 -8.29
N ILE A 56 -11.28 23.91 -9.27
CA ILE A 56 -11.06 23.20 -10.54
C ILE A 56 -11.19 24.20 -11.68
N HIS A 57 -10.18 24.28 -12.54
CA HIS A 57 -10.11 25.19 -13.69
C HIS A 57 -9.89 24.40 -14.97
N LYS A 58 -10.58 24.77 -16.05
CA LYS A 58 -10.35 24.19 -17.38
C LYS A 58 -9.61 25.20 -18.25
N VAL A 59 -8.47 24.82 -18.79
CA VAL A 59 -7.63 25.68 -19.62
C VAL A 59 -7.44 25.03 -20.98
N THR A 60 -7.68 25.80 -22.04
CA THR A 60 -7.41 25.37 -23.41
C THR A 60 -6.01 25.83 -23.81
N THR A 61 -5.15 24.89 -24.19
CA THR A 61 -3.81 25.18 -24.71
C THR A 61 -3.88 25.70 -26.15
N LYS A 62 -2.77 26.28 -26.63
CA LYS A 62 -2.69 26.83 -28.00
C LYS A 62 -2.94 25.78 -29.09
N ASP A 63 -2.55 24.54 -28.84
CA ASP A 63 -2.74 23.37 -29.70
C ASP A 63 -4.10 22.68 -29.50
N GLY A 64 -4.97 23.21 -28.64
CA GLY A 64 -6.38 22.82 -28.53
C GLY A 64 -6.70 21.75 -27.48
N TYR A 65 -5.74 21.34 -26.64
CA TYR A 65 -6.02 20.44 -25.53
C TYR A 65 -6.73 21.17 -24.39
N ILE A 66 -7.71 20.51 -23.77
CA ILE A 66 -8.42 21.01 -22.58
C ILE A 66 -7.83 20.34 -21.35
N LEU A 67 -7.08 21.10 -20.56
CA LEU A 67 -6.46 20.64 -19.32
C LEU A 67 -7.35 21.00 -18.13
N GLU A 68 -7.57 20.05 -17.23
CA GLU A 68 -8.18 20.30 -15.93
C GLU A 68 -7.09 20.53 -14.88
N MET A 69 -7.08 21.70 -14.26
CA MET A 69 -6.13 22.07 -13.21
C MET A 69 -6.83 22.09 -11.85
N HIS A 70 -6.19 21.50 -10.84
CA HIS A 70 -6.65 21.51 -9.46
C HIS A 70 -5.80 22.47 -8.62
N ARG A 71 -6.45 23.35 -7.83
CA ARG A 71 -5.78 24.39 -7.04
C ARG A 71 -6.27 24.41 -5.60
N ILE A 72 -5.34 24.49 -4.65
CA ILE A 72 -5.61 24.82 -3.24
C ILE A 72 -5.37 26.33 -3.07
N PRO A 73 -6.41 27.15 -2.84
CA PRO A 73 -6.27 28.61 -2.85
C PRO A 73 -5.55 29.17 -1.62
N PHE A 74 -5.63 28.48 -0.47
CA PHE A 74 -4.97 28.83 0.78
C PHE A 74 -4.85 27.60 1.69
N GLY A 75 -3.91 27.63 2.64
CA GLY A 75 -3.71 26.57 3.64
C GLY A 75 -4.82 26.54 4.70
N ARG A 76 -4.81 25.48 5.52
CA ARG A 76 -5.75 25.30 6.63
C ARG A 76 -5.30 26.00 7.90
#